data_AF-A0A7C3P0U9-F1
#
_entry.id   AF-A0A7C3P0U9-F1
#
_cell.length_a   1.000
_cell.length_b   1.000
_cell.length_c   1.000
_cell.angle_alpha   90.00
_cell.angle_beta   90.00
_cell.angle_gamma   90.00
#
_symmetry.space_group_name_H-M   'P 1'
#
loop_
_entity.id
_entity.type
_entity.pdbx_description
1 polymer ?
#
loop_
_entity_poly.entity_id
_entity_poly.type
_entity_poly.pdbx_seq_one_letter_code
_entity_poly.pdbx_strand_id
1 'polypeptide(L)'
;IRWDEHPARFNDEYFEYKEASYLVPEHTRIRPILHFTEKDLWDTYAAFKIPYCSLYERGYRSLGAKTTSLISVEGVPAWKQDLENTEERA
;
A
#
# COMPACT_ATOMS: atom_id res chain seq x y z
N ILE A 1 -5.88 -0.70 0.71
CA ILE A 1 -5.26 -1.56 1.73
C ILE A 1 -5.21 -2.96 1.19
N ARG A 2 -4.10 -3.67 1.45
CA ARG A 2 -3.82 -5.01 0.94
C ARG A 2 -3.42 -5.94 2.09
N TRP A 3 -3.53 -7.25 1.89
CA TRP A 3 -3.11 -8.21 2.91
C TRP A 3 -1.59 -8.18 3.12
N ASP A 4 -0.80 -7.99 2.08
CA ASP A 4 0.67 -7.99 2.16
C ASP A 4 1.28 -6.72 2.79
N GLU A 5 0.46 -5.67 3.01
CA GLU A 5 0.93 -4.35 3.43
C GLU A 5 1.39 -4.32 4.91
N HIS A 6 0.70 -5.04 5.80
CA HIS A 6 1.00 -5.11 7.25
C HIS A 6 0.26 -6.29 7.91
N PRO A 7 0.84 -6.97 8.92
CA PRO A 7 0.20 -8.05 9.69
C PRO A 7 -1.22 -7.81 10.21
N ALA A 8 -1.55 -6.58 10.61
CA ALA A 8 -2.88 -6.23 11.10
C ALA A 8 -3.98 -6.34 10.03
N ARG A 9 -3.60 -6.49 8.75
CA ARG A 9 -4.49 -6.51 7.60
C ARG A 9 -4.73 -7.90 7.04
N PHE A 10 -3.99 -8.92 7.47
CA PHE A 10 -3.97 -10.26 6.84
C PHE A 10 -5.36 -10.90 6.66
N ASN A 11 -6.30 -10.57 7.53
CA ASN A 11 -7.65 -11.15 7.53
C ASN A 11 -8.74 -10.10 7.24
N ASP A 12 -8.40 -8.96 6.65
CA ASP A 12 -9.39 -7.96 6.24
C ASP A 12 -10.36 -8.57 5.21
N GLU A 13 -11.66 -8.37 5.39
CA GLU A 13 -12.70 -8.84 4.46
C GLU A 13 -12.83 -7.90 3.24
N TYR A 14 -13.32 -8.38 2.09
CA TYR A 14 -13.52 -7.54 0.90
C TYR A 14 -14.57 -6.43 1.09
N PHE A 15 -15.64 -6.73 1.83
CA PHE A 15 -16.75 -5.84 2.09
C PHE A 15 -16.94 -5.76 3.60
N GLU A 16 -17.00 -4.56 4.15
CA GLU A 16 -17.24 -4.36 5.59
C GLU A 16 -18.25 -3.24 5.74
N TYR A 17 -19.41 -3.57 6.29
CA TYR A 17 -20.40 -2.59 6.66
C TYR A 17 -19.95 -1.86 7.93
N LYS A 18 -20.02 -0.53 7.92
CA LYS A 18 -19.75 0.33 9.06
C LYS A 18 -21.01 1.09 9.40
N GLU A 19 -21.51 0.84 10.62
CA GLU A 19 -22.53 1.66 11.24
C GLU A 19 -22.08 3.11 11.38
N ALA A 20 -23.04 4.04 11.45
CA ALA A 20 -22.76 5.44 11.72
C ALA A 20 -22.12 5.62 13.11
N SER A 21 -21.19 6.56 13.22
CA SER A 21 -20.58 6.99 14.50
C SER A 21 -20.36 8.50 14.51
N TYR A 22 -19.80 9.04 15.60
CA TYR A 22 -19.61 10.49 15.73
C TYR A 22 -18.80 11.07 14.57
N LEU A 23 -19.43 11.96 13.80
CA LEU A 23 -18.88 12.61 12.59
C LEU A 23 -18.55 11.65 11.42
N VAL A 24 -19.03 10.40 11.45
CA VAL A 24 -18.80 9.42 10.38
C VAL A 24 -20.14 8.76 10.01
N PRO A 25 -20.71 9.01 8.82
CA PRO A 25 -21.94 8.37 8.41
C PRO A 25 -21.75 6.86 8.19
N GLU A 26 -22.86 6.13 8.18
CA GLU A 26 -22.85 4.72 7.78
C GLU A 26 -22.33 4.56 6.35
N HIS A 27 -21.56 3.51 6.09
CA HIS A 27 -20.99 3.24 4.78
C HIS A 27 -20.53 1.79 4.66
N THR A 28 -20.40 1.30 3.43
CA THR A 28 -19.70 0.05 3.15
C THR A 28 -18.30 0.34 2.67
N ARG A 29 -17.30 -0.23 3.33
CA ARG A 29 -15.92 -0.22 2.85
C ARG A 29 -15.72 -1.37 1.89
N ILE A 30 -15.23 -1.07 0.70
CA ILE A 30 -14.92 -2.04 -0.35
C ILE A 30 -13.41 -1.99 -0.60
N ARG A 31 -12.74 -3.14 -0.52
CA ARG A 31 -11.29 -3.26 -0.68
C ARG A 31 -10.97 -4.23 -1.83
N PRO A 32 -11.05 -3.76 -3.09
CA PRO A 32 -11.02 -4.64 -4.26
C PRO A 32 -9.66 -5.28 -4.52
N ILE A 33 -8.59 -4.72 -3.94
CA ILE A 33 -7.19 -5.12 -4.20
C ILE A 33 -6.57 -5.88 -3.02
N LEU A 34 -7.36 -6.47 -2.11
CA LEU A 34 -6.80 -7.13 -0.93
C LEU A 34 -5.79 -8.23 -1.24
N HIS A 35 -6.04 -8.99 -2.30
CA HIS A 35 -5.18 -10.10 -2.77
C HIS A 35 -3.98 -9.65 -3.59
N PHE A 36 -3.86 -8.38 -3.94
CA PHE A 36 -2.70 -7.87 -4.68
C PHE A 36 -1.51 -7.78 -3.73
N THR A 37 -0.33 -8.17 -4.21
CA THR A 37 0.95 -7.89 -3.57
C THR A 37 1.51 -6.54 -4.04
N GLU A 38 2.52 -6.01 -3.35
CA GLU A 38 3.26 -4.83 -3.78
C GLU A 38 3.89 -5.06 -5.16
N LYS A 39 4.37 -6.29 -5.40
CA LYS A 39 4.90 -6.70 -6.71
C LYS A 39 3.84 -6.60 -7.80
N ASP A 40 2.62 -7.08 -7.55
CA ASP A 40 1.53 -7.01 -8.52
C ASP A 40 1.21 -5.56 -8.91
N LEU A 41 1.29 -4.62 -7.96
CA LEU A 41 1.11 -3.20 -8.26
C LEU A 41 2.21 -2.66 -9.18
N TRP A 42 3.48 -2.94 -8.89
CA TRP A 42 4.59 -2.45 -9.70
C TRP A 42 4.59 -3.06 -11.11
N ASP A 43 4.30 -4.35 -11.23
CA ASP A 43 4.13 -5.02 -12.52
C ASP A 43 2.97 -4.38 -13.32
N THR A 44 1.85 -4.09 -12.66
CA THR A 44 0.70 -3.40 -13.25
C THR A 44 1.08 -1.99 -13.71
N TYR A 45 1.79 -1.22 -12.90
CA TYR A 45 2.21 0.14 -13.25
C TYR A 45 3.11 0.15 -14.47
N ALA A 46 4.05 -0.79 -14.55
CA ALA A 46 4.93 -0.95 -15.69
C ALA A 46 4.17 -1.39 -16.95
N ALA A 47 3.30 -2.40 -16.84
CA ALA A 47 2.54 -2.95 -17.96
C ALA A 47 1.59 -1.92 -18.59
N PHE A 48 0.90 -1.14 -17.75
CA PHE A 48 -0.08 -0.15 -18.20
C PHE A 48 0.46 1.28 -18.29
N LYS A 49 1.77 1.48 -18.01
CA LYS A 49 2.43 2.80 -18.00
C LYS A 49 1.71 3.80 -17.11
N ILE A 50 1.26 3.34 -15.94
CA ILE A 50 0.54 4.17 -14.97
C ILE A 50 1.56 5.09 -14.30
N PRO A 51 1.34 6.42 -14.28
CA PRO A 51 2.23 7.33 -13.58
C PRO A 51 2.18 7.09 -12.07
N TYR A 52 3.34 7.14 -11.42
CA TYR A 52 3.49 6.99 -9.97
C TYR A 52 4.30 8.18 -9.40
N CYS A 53 4.35 8.30 -8.06
CA CYS A 53 5.10 9.38 -7.41
C CYS A 53 6.61 9.16 -7.52
N SER A 54 7.38 10.17 -7.95
CA SER A 54 8.84 10.05 -8.11
C SER A 54 9.61 9.79 -6.82
N LEU A 55 9.00 9.91 -5.64
CA LEU A 55 9.62 9.51 -4.38
C LEU A 55 9.87 7.99 -4.34
N TYR A 56 9.06 7.17 -5.02
CA TYR A 56 9.29 5.73 -5.08
C TYR A 56 10.62 5.38 -5.79
N GLU A 57 11.11 6.22 -6.69
CA GLU A 57 12.45 6.07 -7.31
C GLU A 57 13.59 6.33 -6.32
N ARG A 58 13.31 7.10 -5.27
CA ARG A 58 14.28 7.45 -4.22
C ARG A 58 14.33 6.41 -3.09
N GLY A 59 13.48 5.38 -3.18
CA GLY A 59 13.49 4.24 -2.28
C GLY A 59 12.50 4.28 -1.12
N TYR A 60 11.53 5.18 -1.18
CA TYR A 60 10.32 5.05 -0.37
C TYR A 60 9.48 3.89 -0.90
N ARG A 61 8.84 3.10 -0.03
CA ARG A 61 7.82 2.10 -0.41
C ARG A 61 6.42 2.47 0.07
N SER A 62 6.31 3.23 1.15
CA SER A 62 5.07 3.84 1.63
C SER A 62 5.24 5.34 1.85
N LEU A 63 4.19 6.11 1.55
CA LEU A 63 4.16 7.56 1.71
C LEU A 63 3.01 7.96 2.64
N GLY A 64 3.33 8.77 3.65
CA GLY A 64 2.39 9.37 4.59
C GLY A 64 2.68 10.87 4.76
N ALA A 65 2.69 11.36 6.01
CA ALA A 65 3.13 12.73 6.28
C ALA A 65 4.64 12.89 6.02
N LYS A 66 5.07 14.09 5.65
CA LYS A 66 6.49 14.39 5.37
C LYS A 66 7.42 14.04 6.53
N THR A 67 6.98 14.24 7.76
CA THR A 67 7.77 14.01 8.98
C THR A 67 7.87 12.54 9.39
N THR A 68 6.99 11.68 8.87
CA THR A 68 6.89 10.27 9.27
C THR A 68 7.12 9.30 8.13
N SER A 69 7.28 9.80 6.89
CA SER A 69 7.61 8.96 5.74
C SER A 69 9.11 8.72 5.75
N LEU A 70 9.51 7.46 5.84
CA LEU A 70 10.91 7.05 5.86
C LEU A 70 11.29 6.37 4.54
N ILE A 71 12.54 6.54 4.15
CA ILE A 71 13.14 5.80 3.04
C ILE A 71 13.36 4.36 3.53
N SER A 72 12.85 3.39 2.77
CA SER A 72 13.04 1.97 3.08
C SER A 72 14.46 1.53 2.75
N VAL A 73 14.93 1.82 1.52
CA VAL A 73 16.31 1.60 1.08
C VAL A 73 16.77 2.77 0.21
N GLU A 74 17.75 3.55 0.67
CA GLU A 74 18.20 4.75 -0.03
C GLU A 74 18.83 4.42 -1.39
N GLY A 75 18.42 5.17 -2.42
CA GLY A 75 18.97 5.04 -3.78
C GLY A 75 18.51 3.81 -4.56
N VAL A 76 17.69 2.94 -3.97
CA VAL A 76 17.11 1.77 -4.64
C VAL A 76 15.62 2.01 -4.87
N PRO A 77 15.15 2.11 -6.13
CA PRO A 77 13.72 2.27 -6.42
C PRO A 77 12.87 1.19 -5.76
N ALA A 78 11.65 1.55 -5.33
CA ALA A 78 10.73 0.68 -4.59
C ALA A 78 10.62 -0.74 -5.18
N TRP A 79 10.33 -0.85 -6.47
CA TRP A 79 10.15 -2.13 -7.19
C TRP A 79 11.43 -2.96 -7.38
N LYS A 80 12.60 -2.45 -6.99
CA LYS A 80 13.88 -3.17 -6.99
C LYS A 80 14.33 -3.61 -5.59
N GLN A 81 13.57 -3.27 -4.55
CA GLN A 81 13.84 -3.69 -3.18
C GLN A 81 13.32 -5.12 -2.96
N ASP A 82 13.64 -5.70 -1.80
CA ASP A 82 13.17 -7.03 -1.42
C ASP A 82 11.70 -7.00 -0.97
N LEU A 83 10.78 -7.08 -1.93
CA LEU A 83 9.34 -6.98 -1.67
C LEU A 83 8.75 -8.23 -0.98
N GLU A 84 9.41 -9.38 -1.10
CA GLU A 84 8.87 -10.66 -0.62
C GLU A 84 9.21 -10.90 0.85
N ASN A 85 10.37 -10.41 1.32
CA ASN A 85 10.86 -10.67 2.68
C ASN A 85 10.80 -9.45 3.60
N THR A 86 10.28 -8.31 3.13
CA THR A 86 10.17 -7.09 3.95
C THR A 86 8.82 -6.40 3.79
N GLU A 87 8.30 -5.88 4.89
CA GLU A 87 7.00 -5.18 4.94
C GLU A 87 7.08 -3.79 4.32
N GLU A 88 6.02 -3.38 3.60
CA GLU A 88 5.92 -2.04 2.99
C GLU A 88 5.82 -0.93 4.05
N ARG A 89 5.16 -1.24 5.18
CA ARG A 89 4.89 -0.32 6.30
C ARG A 89 5.42 -0.87 7.62
N ALA A 90 6.73 -0.74 7.81
CA ALA A 90 7.38 -0.93 9.12
C ALA A 90 7.21 0.28 10.05
#